data_AF-A0A1F9IUY6-F1
#
_entry.id   AF-A0A1F9IUY6-F1
#
_cell.length_a   1.000
_cell.length_b   1.000
_cell.length_c   1.000
_cell.angle_alpha   90.00
_cell.angle_beta   90.00
_cell.angle_gamma   90.00
#
_symmetry.space_group_name_H-M   'P 1'
#
loop_
_entity.id
_entity.type
_entity.pdbx_description
1 polymer ?
#
loop_
_entity_poly.entity_id
_entity_poly.type
_entity_poly.pdbx_seq_one_letter_code
_entity_poly.pdbx_strand_id
1 'polypeptide(L)'
;MARKNITKNANLIDSYKVLLPKAFNGGDATPHQIVGKPALAPAPSACTQSYIFLRLENESQAQSAQSYYSTRFFRFLVSLRKITQDALHSTFTWVPVQDWNRTWTDDALYEKYGITTQEQTYIESQVKEMILASSADE
;
A
#
# COMPACT_ATOMS: atom_id res chain seq x y z
N MET A 1 -18.36 14.67 9.31
CA MET A 1 -18.64 14.36 10.75
C MET A 1 -17.88 15.34 11.62
N ALA A 2 -18.46 15.78 12.75
CA ALA A 2 -17.74 16.64 13.69
C ALA A 2 -16.67 15.82 14.45
N ARG A 3 -15.50 16.43 14.74
CA ARG A 3 -14.38 15.79 15.47
C ARG A 3 -14.82 15.17 16.80
N LYS A 4 -15.75 15.80 17.51
CA LYS A 4 -16.34 15.32 18.76
C LYS A 4 -17.08 13.97 18.64
N ASN A 5 -17.48 13.58 17.44
CA ASN A 5 -18.17 12.31 17.20
C ASN A 5 -17.20 11.15 16.93
N ILE A 6 -15.90 11.43 16.79
CA ILE A 6 -14.87 10.41 16.53
C ILE A 6 -14.34 9.91 17.88
N THR A 7 -14.84 8.75 18.30
CA THR A 7 -14.52 8.16 19.62
C THR A 7 -13.30 7.23 19.61
N LYS A 8 -12.88 6.76 18.43
CA LYS A 8 -11.70 5.90 18.25
C LYS A 8 -10.62 6.61 17.45
N ASN A 9 -9.36 6.43 17.82
CA ASN A 9 -8.20 6.97 17.11
C ASN A 9 -8.24 8.50 16.89
N ALA A 10 -8.85 9.26 17.81
CA ALA A 10 -8.97 10.71 17.69
C ALA A 10 -7.60 11.43 17.65
N ASN A 11 -6.58 10.83 18.27
CA ASN A 11 -5.18 11.27 18.21
C ASN A 11 -4.51 11.08 16.83
N LEU A 12 -5.16 10.34 15.93
CA LEU A 12 -4.67 10.10 14.56
C LEU A 12 -5.33 11.02 13.54
N ILE A 13 -6.26 11.89 13.94
CA ILE A 13 -6.96 12.78 13.01
C ILE A 13 -5.96 13.71 12.32
N ASP A 14 -5.03 14.29 13.08
CA ASP A 14 -4.08 15.30 12.61
C ASP A 14 -2.78 14.68 12.06
N SER A 15 -2.84 13.46 11.52
CA SER A 15 -1.70 12.80 10.86
C SER A 15 -1.96 12.52 9.39
N TYR A 16 -0.90 12.51 8.58
CA TYR A 16 -0.95 12.01 7.22
C TYR A 16 -1.26 10.51 7.21
N LYS A 17 -2.01 10.07 6.20
CA LYS A 17 -2.38 8.66 6.04
C LYS A 17 -2.23 8.21 4.60
N VAL A 18 -1.79 6.97 4.43
CA VAL A 18 -1.99 6.21 3.20
C VAL A 18 -3.13 5.24 3.44
N LEU A 19 -4.27 5.46 2.79
CA LEU A 19 -5.46 4.63 2.89
C LEU A 19 -5.35 3.45 1.92
N LEU A 20 -5.53 2.24 2.44
CA LEU A 20 -5.46 0.99 1.68
C LEU A 20 -6.85 0.36 1.68
N PRO A 21 -7.47 0.09 0.52
CA PRO A 21 -8.77 -0.58 0.46
C PRO A 21 -8.73 -1.90 1.23
N LYS A 22 -9.60 -2.06 2.23
CA LYS A 22 -9.65 -3.27 3.06
C LYS A 22 -10.16 -4.47 2.26
N ALA A 23 -11.17 -4.26 1.41
CA ALA A 23 -11.72 -5.31 0.56
C ALA A 23 -11.41 -5.02 -0.91
N PHE A 24 -10.84 -5.99 -1.62
CA PHE A 24 -10.56 -5.87 -3.05
C PHE A 24 -10.57 -7.23 -3.76
N ASN A 25 -11.20 -7.27 -4.93
CA ASN A 25 -11.17 -8.40 -5.86
C ASN A 25 -10.56 -7.96 -7.21
N GLY A 26 -9.41 -8.53 -7.57
CA GLY A 26 -8.73 -8.27 -8.84
C GLY A 26 -9.17 -9.15 -10.01
N GLY A 27 -10.13 -10.07 -9.82
CA GLY A 27 -10.53 -11.09 -10.80
C GLY A 27 -9.49 -12.22 -10.95
N ASP A 28 -9.73 -13.24 -11.77
CA ASP A 28 -8.86 -14.43 -11.79
C ASP A 28 -7.71 -14.35 -12.81
N ALA A 29 -7.54 -13.21 -13.47
CA ALA A 29 -6.50 -13.03 -14.47
C ALA A 29 -5.10 -12.96 -13.85
N THR A 30 -4.14 -13.59 -14.52
CA THR A 30 -2.70 -13.52 -14.20
C THR A 30 -1.99 -12.76 -15.34
N PRO A 31 -1.16 -11.74 -15.07
CA PRO A 31 -0.77 -11.23 -13.75
C PRO A 31 -1.93 -10.57 -12.97
N HIS A 32 -2.00 -10.85 -11.67
CA HIS A 32 -3.14 -10.54 -10.80
C HIS A 32 -2.98 -9.19 -10.08
N GLN A 33 -4.08 -8.46 -9.94
CA GLN A 33 -4.12 -7.25 -9.10
C GLN A 33 -4.49 -7.63 -7.67
N ILE A 34 -3.47 -7.80 -6.82
CA ILE A 34 -3.62 -8.37 -5.47
C ILE A 34 -4.49 -7.50 -4.55
N VAL A 35 -4.32 -6.18 -4.64
CA VAL A 35 -4.95 -5.17 -3.78
C VAL A 35 -5.38 -3.93 -4.58
N GLY A 36 -6.31 -3.15 -4.01
CA GLY A 36 -6.78 -1.91 -4.62
C GLY A 36 -5.73 -0.82 -4.62
N LYS A 37 -5.93 0.24 -5.41
CA LYS A 37 -5.02 1.39 -5.41
C LYS A 37 -5.07 2.13 -4.06
N PRO A 38 -3.91 2.54 -3.51
CA PRO A 38 -3.88 3.32 -2.28
C PRO A 38 -4.29 4.77 -2.56
N ALA A 39 -4.82 5.46 -1.55
CA ALA A 39 -5.13 6.89 -1.60
C ALA A 39 -4.38 7.65 -0.50
N LEU A 40 -3.84 8.82 -0.83
CA LEU A 40 -3.29 9.73 0.17
C LEU A 40 -4.41 10.50 0.86
N ALA A 41 -4.32 10.66 2.17
CA ALA A 41 -5.22 11.51 2.93
C ALA A 41 -4.40 12.48 3.81
N PRO A 42 -4.42 13.78 3.51
CA PRO A 42 -3.72 14.78 4.32
C PRO A 42 -4.36 14.91 5.71
N ALA A 43 -3.65 15.58 6.62
CA ALA A 43 -4.23 16.00 7.90
C ALA A 43 -5.07 17.29 7.72
N PRO A 44 -6.20 17.43 8.42
CA PRO A 44 -6.87 16.43 9.25
C PRO A 44 -7.72 15.46 8.42
N SER A 45 -7.71 14.16 8.78
CA SER A 45 -8.52 13.14 8.09
C SER A 45 -8.95 11.98 8.99
N ALA A 46 -10.06 11.35 8.63
CA ALA A 46 -10.54 10.10 9.21
C ALA A 46 -11.13 9.20 8.11
N CYS A 47 -11.03 7.89 8.28
CA CYS A 47 -11.60 6.91 7.37
C CYS A 47 -12.47 5.90 8.14
N THR A 48 -13.41 5.28 7.41
CA THR A 48 -14.22 4.17 7.94
C THR A 48 -13.47 2.85 7.76
N GLN A 49 -14.07 1.75 8.21
CA GLN A 49 -13.51 0.39 8.10
C GLN A 49 -13.39 -0.13 6.65
N SER A 50 -13.84 0.65 5.65
CA SER A 50 -13.56 0.37 4.23
C SER A 50 -12.07 0.47 3.90
N TYR A 51 -11.29 1.15 4.75
CA TYR A 51 -9.85 1.29 4.63
C TYR A 51 -9.14 0.80 5.89
N ILE A 52 -7.97 0.20 5.69
CA ILE A 52 -6.89 0.24 6.68
C ILE A 52 -5.95 1.38 6.29
N PHE A 53 -5.08 1.83 7.19
CA PHE A 53 -4.18 2.93 6.86
C PHE A 53 -2.80 2.80 7.51
N LEU A 54 -1.81 3.39 6.84
CA LEU A 54 -0.50 3.68 7.41
C LEU A 54 -0.53 5.12 7.96
N ARG A 55 -0.07 5.33 9.19
CA ARG A 55 0.10 6.67 9.79
C ARG A 55 1.50 7.19 9.45
N LEU A 56 1.58 8.39 8.88
CA LEU A 56 2.84 9.06 8.53
C LEU A 56 2.89 10.47 9.13
N GLU A 57 4.10 11.01 9.24
CA GLU A 57 4.32 12.32 9.87
C GLU A 57 4.07 13.47 8.89
N ASN A 58 4.41 13.28 7.61
CA ASN A 58 4.32 14.30 6.59
C ASN A 58 3.99 13.70 5.21
N GLU A 59 3.74 14.57 4.25
CA GLU A 59 3.38 14.21 2.88
C GLU A 59 4.47 13.38 2.18
N SER A 60 5.74 13.76 2.33
CA SER A 60 6.86 13.04 1.70
C SER A 60 6.97 11.59 2.19
N GLN A 61 6.79 11.36 3.50
CA GLN A 61 6.71 10.00 4.05
C GLN A 61 5.50 9.24 3.51
N ALA A 62 4.34 9.91 3.34
CA ALA A 62 3.13 9.30 2.80
C ALA A 62 3.32 8.88 1.33
N GLN A 63 3.94 9.74 0.51
CA GLN A 63 4.29 9.43 -0.88
C GLN A 63 5.32 8.29 -0.96
N SER A 64 6.33 8.30 -0.07
CA SER A 64 7.30 7.20 0.03
C SER A 64 6.62 5.86 0.35
N ALA A 65 5.75 5.83 1.37
CA ALA A 65 4.99 4.63 1.72
C ALA A 65 4.03 4.18 0.61
N GLN A 66 3.38 5.13 -0.08
CA GLN A 66 2.50 4.84 -1.21
C GLN A 66 3.28 4.22 -2.38
N SER A 67 4.47 4.74 -2.70
CA SER A 67 5.33 4.16 -3.74
C SER A 67 5.74 2.72 -3.39
N TYR A 68 6.04 2.44 -2.12
CA TYR A 68 6.38 1.10 -1.66
C TYR A 68 5.21 0.13 -1.84
N TYR A 69 4.00 0.51 -1.39
CA TYR A 69 2.77 -0.26 -1.62
C TYR A 69 2.52 -0.55 -3.11
N SER A 70 2.93 0.38 -3.97
CA SER A 70 2.79 0.32 -5.41
C SER A 70 3.85 -0.53 -6.13
N THR A 71 4.82 -1.13 -5.43
CA THR A 71 5.76 -2.11 -6.00
C THR A 71 5.14 -3.50 -6.15
N ARG A 72 5.56 -4.24 -7.17
CA ARG A 72 5.21 -5.66 -7.34
C ARG A 72 5.81 -6.51 -6.23
N PHE A 73 7.02 -6.20 -5.77
CA PHE A 73 7.63 -6.86 -4.60
C PHE A 73 6.71 -6.83 -3.37
N PHE A 74 6.24 -5.66 -2.97
CA PHE A 74 5.32 -5.52 -1.83
C PHE A 74 4.07 -6.37 -2.03
N ARG A 75 3.43 -6.25 -3.19
CA ARG A 75 2.16 -6.94 -3.48
C ARG A 75 2.33 -8.44 -3.61
N PHE A 76 3.48 -8.92 -4.07
CA PHE A 76 3.81 -10.34 -4.10
C PHE A 76 3.86 -10.92 -2.69
N LEU A 77 4.54 -10.26 -1.75
CA LEU A 77 4.53 -10.71 -0.34
C LEU A 77 3.13 -10.72 0.27
N VAL A 78 2.31 -9.73 -0.08
CA VAL A 78 0.90 -9.68 0.32
C VAL A 78 0.10 -10.83 -0.30
N SER A 79 0.34 -11.19 -1.56
CA SER A 79 -0.40 -12.28 -2.22
C SER A 79 -0.16 -13.63 -1.57
N LEU A 80 1.02 -13.85 -0.96
CA LEU A 80 1.31 -15.08 -0.21
C LEU A 80 0.42 -15.27 1.03
N ARG A 81 -0.20 -14.19 1.54
CA ARG A 81 -1.07 -14.22 2.74
C ARG A 81 -2.52 -13.85 2.47
N LYS A 82 -2.81 -13.19 1.35
CA LYS A 82 -4.14 -12.70 1.01
C LYS A 82 -4.98 -13.83 0.38
N ILE A 83 -5.58 -14.65 1.23
CA ILE A 83 -6.43 -15.79 0.82
C ILE A 83 -7.80 -15.32 0.33
N THR A 84 -8.38 -14.29 0.94
CA THR A 84 -9.72 -13.78 0.60
C THR A 84 -9.64 -12.35 0.03
N GLN A 85 -10.79 -11.80 -0.34
CA GLN A 85 -10.89 -10.40 -0.75
C GLN A 85 -10.56 -9.43 0.40
N ASP A 86 -10.63 -9.89 1.65
CA ASP A 86 -10.44 -9.07 2.85
C ASP A 86 -8.96 -9.03 3.29
N ALA A 87 -8.34 -7.85 3.15
CA ALA A 87 -6.98 -7.53 3.55
C ALA A 87 -6.97 -6.94 4.97
N LEU A 88 -6.82 -7.82 5.95
CA LEU A 88 -6.69 -7.46 7.36
C LEU A 88 -5.25 -7.02 7.68
N HIS A 89 -5.04 -6.47 8.87
CA HIS A 89 -3.68 -6.13 9.34
C HIS A 89 -2.71 -7.33 9.28
N SER A 90 -3.20 -8.53 9.59
CA SER A 90 -2.42 -9.77 9.53
C SER A 90 -1.97 -10.17 8.12
N THR A 91 -2.60 -9.63 7.07
CA THR A 91 -2.20 -9.87 5.68
C THR A 91 -0.84 -9.23 5.37
N PHE A 92 -0.47 -8.16 6.06
CA PHE A 92 0.75 -7.38 5.81
C PHE A 92 1.94 -7.79 6.68
N THR A 93 1.78 -8.75 7.59
CA THR A 93 2.81 -9.10 8.60
C THR A 93 4.14 -9.58 8.01
N TRP A 94 4.16 -10.12 6.78
CA TRP A 94 5.39 -10.56 6.11
C TRP A 94 6.06 -9.47 5.27
N VAL A 95 5.44 -8.31 5.14
CA VAL A 95 6.00 -7.20 4.39
C VAL A 95 7.04 -6.47 5.26
N PRO A 96 8.31 -6.37 4.84
CA PRO A 96 9.32 -5.64 5.59
C PRO A 96 9.01 -4.13 5.67
N VAL A 97 9.19 -3.56 6.86
CA VAL A 97 9.10 -2.10 7.05
C VAL A 97 10.30 -1.42 6.37
N GLN A 98 10.04 -0.30 5.70
CA GLN A 98 11.04 0.49 5.00
C GLN A 98 11.22 1.85 5.67
N ASP A 99 12.31 2.53 5.31
CA ASP A 99 12.45 3.96 5.57
C ASP A 99 11.55 4.75 4.61
N TRP A 100 10.86 5.75 5.17
CA TRP A 100 9.92 6.60 4.43
C TRP A 100 10.57 7.88 3.88
N ASN A 101 11.80 7.76 3.37
CA ASN A 101 12.66 8.89 2.98
C ASN A 101 12.99 8.92 1.48
N ARG A 102 12.38 8.05 0.67
CA ARG A 102 12.62 7.95 -0.77
C ARG A 102 11.45 7.33 -1.53
N THR A 103 11.43 7.50 -2.84
CA THR A 103 10.53 6.73 -3.71
C THR A 103 11.06 5.31 -3.84
N TRP A 104 10.20 4.32 -3.58
CA TRP A 104 10.50 2.90 -3.71
C TRP A 104 10.08 2.40 -5.09
N THR A 105 10.98 1.67 -5.74
CA THR A 105 10.75 1.00 -7.02
C THR A 105 10.99 -0.50 -6.87
N ASP A 106 10.47 -1.30 -7.82
CA ASP A 106 10.76 -2.73 -7.86
C ASP A 106 12.28 -2.98 -7.94
N ASP A 107 13.00 -2.27 -8.83
CA ASP A 107 14.46 -2.41 -8.99
C ASP A 107 15.23 -2.16 -7.69
N ALA A 108 14.90 -1.07 -6.97
CA ALA A 108 15.57 -0.73 -5.71
C ALA A 108 15.32 -1.80 -4.62
N LEU A 109 14.16 -2.44 -4.63
CA LEU A 109 13.83 -3.52 -3.71
C LEU A 109 14.49 -4.84 -4.12
N TYR A 110 14.52 -5.14 -5.41
CA TYR A 110 15.19 -6.33 -5.94
C TYR A 110 16.69 -6.31 -5.64
N GLU A 111 17.35 -5.18 -5.85
CA GLU A 111 18.75 -4.99 -5.46
C GLU A 111 18.93 -5.13 -3.94
N LYS A 112 18.10 -4.43 -3.15
CA LYS A 112 18.19 -4.45 -1.68
C LYS A 112 18.05 -5.85 -1.07
N TYR A 113 17.19 -6.70 -1.64
CA TYR A 113 16.90 -8.04 -1.12
C TYR A 113 17.60 -9.17 -1.89
N GLY A 114 18.45 -8.86 -2.86
CA GLY A 114 19.18 -9.86 -3.64
C GLY A 114 18.27 -10.76 -4.49
N ILE A 115 17.17 -10.21 -5.00
CA ILE A 115 16.20 -10.96 -5.83
C ILE A 115 16.78 -11.18 -7.21
N THR A 116 16.93 -12.44 -7.59
CA THR A 116 17.55 -12.86 -8.86
C THR A 116 16.66 -12.53 -10.06
N THR A 117 17.24 -12.40 -11.26
CA THR A 117 16.46 -12.16 -12.50
C THR A 117 15.35 -13.19 -12.71
N GLN A 118 15.59 -14.45 -12.36
CA GLN A 118 14.57 -15.50 -12.46
C GLN A 118 13.39 -15.25 -11.52
N GLU A 119 13.66 -14.84 -10.27
CA GLU A 119 12.62 -14.49 -9.30
C GLU A 119 11.89 -13.21 -9.68
N GLN A 120 12.61 -12.21 -10.23
CA GLN A 120 12.00 -11.01 -10.78
C GLN A 120 10.99 -11.38 -11.87
N THR A 121 11.42 -12.10 -12.92
CA THR A 121 10.52 -12.55 -14.00
C THR A 121 9.31 -13.30 -13.45
N TYR A 122 9.49 -14.13 -12.42
CA TYR A 122 8.38 -14.80 -11.76
C TYR A 122 7.43 -13.80 -11.09
N ILE A 123 7.91 -12.91 -10.20
CA ILE A 123 7.09 -11.90 -9.53
C ILE A 123 6.31 -11.06 -10.55
N GLU A 124 6.96 -10.64 -11.63
CA GLU A 124 6.35 -9.84 -12.69
C GLU A 124 5.27 -10.59 -13.48
N SER A 125 5.43 -11.90 -13.66
CA SER A 125 4.41 -12.76 -14.27
C SER A 125 3.20 -12.97 -13.36
N GLN A 126 3.38 -12.87 -12.03
CA GLN A 126 2.31 -13.12 -11.06
C GLN A 126 1.55 -11.84 -10.69
N VAL A 127 2.24 -10.70 -10.59
CA VAL A 127 1.69 -9.46 -10.03
C VAL A 127 1.58 -8.38 -11.09
N LYS A 128 0.35 -7.88 -11.28
CA LYS A 128 0.10 -6.80 -12.24
C LYS A 128 0.79 -5.51 -11.80
N GLU A 129 1.33 -4.80 -12.79
CA GLU A 129 1.86 -3.45 -12.59
C GLU A 129 0.76 -2.51 -12.06
N MET A 130 1.14 -1.63 -11.14
CA MET A 130 0.24 -0.63 -10.56
C MET A 130 0.77 0.76 -10.85
N ILE A 131 0.19 1.41 -11.85
CA ILE A 131 0.48 2.81 -12.17
C ILE A 131 -0.35 3.70 -11.25
N LEU A 132 0.34 4.48 -10.42
CA LEU A 132 -0.24 5.62 -9.71
C LEU A 132 -0.33 6.77 -10.72
N ALA A 133 -1.51 7.40 -10.82
CA ALA A 133 -1.60 8.64 -11.60
C ALA A 133 -0.71 9.69 -10.91
N SER A 134 0.18 10.33 -11.65
CA SER A 134 0.82 11.54 -11.16
C SER A 134 -0.26 12.59 -10.93
N SER A 135 -0.20 13.30 -9.81
CA SER A 135 -1.00 14.48 -9.49
C SER A 135 -0.65 15.65 -10.44
N ALA A 136 -0.85 15.44 -11.74
CA ALA A 136 -0.60 16.41 -12.80
C ALA A 136 -1.86 16.72 -13.63
N ASP A 137 -2.96 16.00 -13.39
CA ASP A 137 -4.24 16.24 -14.05
C ASP A 137 -5.34 16.41 -12.98
N GLU A 138 -5.37 17.58 -12.35
CA GLU A 138 -6.59 18.25 -11.88
C GLU A 138 -6.68 19.63 -12.53
#